data_AF-A0A1Y4DZC3-F1
#
_entry.id   AF-A0A1Y4DZC3-F1
#
_cell.length_a   1.000
_cell.length_b   1.000
_cell.length_c   1.000
_cell.angle_alpha   90.00
_cell.angle_beta   90.00
_cell.angle_gamma   90.00
#
_symmetry.space_group_name_H-M   'P 1'
#
loop_
_entity.id
_entity.type
_entity.pdbx_description
1 polymer ?
#
loop_
_entity_poly.entity_id
_entity_poly.type
_entity_poly.pdbx_seq_one_letter_code
_entity_poly.pdbx_strand_id
1 'polypeptide(L)'
;MALLQTTIDDDVKARADKVFARSGLTSAMAMRVMMTQVANTGISPFDGLLLGPAGQRLSDEVHLTMLREKAKEYGLIPDDAFDATTMPDDVLETLGVDASEMAI
;
A
#
# COMPACT_ATOMS: atom_id res chain seq x y z
N MET A 1 18.78 4.27 -32.65
CA MET A 1 18.62 3.68 -31.30
C MET A 1 18.10 4.76 -30.38
N ALA A 2 17.15 4.42 -29.49
CA ALA A 2 16.67 5.31 -28.44
C ALA A 2 17.25 4.88 -27.09
N LEU A 3 17.50 5.85 -26.21
CA LEU A 3 17.99 5.63 -24.85
C LEU A 3 16.85 5.88 -23.86
N LEU A 4 16.69 4.97 -22.89
CA LEU A 4 15.76 5.13 -21.78
C LEU A 4 16.55 5.39 -20.50
N GLN A 5 16.35 6.56 -19.90
CA GLN A 5 16.94 6.97 -18.63
C GLN A 5 15.83 7.34 -17.67
N THR A 6 15.92 6.85 -16.44
CA THR A 6 15.00 7.18 -15.36
C THR A 6 15.76 7.22 -14.05
N THR A 7 15.30 8.07 -13.13
CA THR A 7 15.85 8.16 -11.77
C THR A 7 15.07 7.23 -10.86
N ILE A 8 15.79 6.37 -10.14
CA ILE A 8 15.24 5.50 -9.10
C ILE A 8 16.22 5.50 -7.93
N ASP A 9 15.72 5.26 -6.72
CA ASP A 9 16.57 5.14 -5.53
C ASP A 9 17.50 3.92 -5.63
N ASP A 10 18.71 4.06 -5.10
CA ASP A 10 19.76 3.05 -5.20
C ASP A 10 19.36 1.73 -4.51
N ASP A 11 18.61 1.80 -3.41
CA ASP A 11 18.14 0.63 -2.67
C ASP A 11 17.07 -0.13 -3.47
N VAL A 12 16.14 0.60 -4.11
CA VAL A 12 15.13 0.03 -5.01
C VAL A 12 15.80 -0.66 -6.18
N LYS A 13 16.80 -0.01 -6.79
CA LYS A 13 17.60 -0.59 -7.88
C LYS A 13 18.28 -1.89 -7.44
N ALA A 14 18.96 -1.87 -6.31
CA ALA A 14 19.71 -3.03 -5.81
C ALA A 14 18.79 -4.22 -5.52
N ARG A 15 17.62 -3.96 -4.94
CA ARG A 15 16.60 -5.00 -4.69
C ARG A 15 16.05 -5.58 -6.00
N ALA A 16 15.75 -4.75 -6.98
CA ALA A 16 15.27 -5.19 -8.29
C ALA A 16 16.32 -6.03 -9.02
N ASP A 17 17.58 -5.57 -9.07
CA ASP A 17 18.69 -6.29 -9.68
C ASP A 17 18.86 -7.69 -9.06
N LYS A 18 18.78 -7.79 -7.72
CA LYS A 18 18.87 -9.09 -7.03
C LYS A 18 17.76 -10.05 -7.45
N VAL A 19 16.53 -9.56 -7.66
CA VAL A 19 15.41 -10.38 -8.11
C VAL A 19 15.62 -10.84 -9.55
N PHE A 20 15.98 -9.95 -10.47
CA PHE A 20 16.20 -10.30 -11.88
C PHE A 20 17.42 -11.20 -12.07
N ALA A 21 18.49 -11.01 -11.29
CA ALA A 21 19.68 -11.84 -11.33
C ALA A 21 19.39 -13.31 -10.98
N ARG A 22 18.42 -13.59 -10.10
CA ARG A 22 17.97 -14.97 -9.81
C ARG A 22 17.42 -15.69 -11.04
N SER A 23 16.91 -14.94 -12.01
CA SER A 23 16.39 -15.44 -13.28
C SER A 23 17.38 -15.28 -14.44
N GLY A 24 18.64 -14.90 -14.16
CA GLY A 24 19.66 -14.66 -15.18
C GLY A 24 19.44 -13.40 -16.02
N LEU A 25 18.61 -12.46 -15.54
CA LEU A 25 18.28 -11.22 -16.24
C LEU A 25 18.94 -10.02 -15.56
N THR A 26 19.32 -9.03 -16.37
CA THR A 26 19.63 -7.69 -15.87
C THR A 26 18.36 -6.83 -15.86
N SER A 27 18.31 -5.79 -15.04
CA SER A 27 17.19 -4.83 -15.06
C SER A 27 16.97 -4.20 -16.43
N ALA A 28 18.05 -3.91 -17.17
CA ALA A 28 17.96 -3.41 -18.54
C ALA A 28 17.32 -4.42 -19.52
N MET A 29 17.65 -5.72 -19.39
CA MET A 29 16.99 -6.77 -20.19
C MET A 29 15.51 -6.89 -19.83
N ALA A 30 15.18 -6.88 -18.53
CA ALA A 30 13.79 -6.92 -18.08
C ALA A 30 12.98 -5.74 -18.64
N MET A 31 13.55 -4.53 -18.57
CA MET A 31 12.93 -3.32 -19.13
C MET A 31 12.70 -3.43 -20.64
N ARG A 32 13.67 -3.97 -21.38
CA ARG A 32 13.57 -4.21 -22.82
C ARG A 32 12.44 -5.18 -23.16
N VAL A 33 12.36 -6.30 -22.44
CA VAL A 33 11.30 -7.30 -22.64
C VAL A 33 9.94 -6.67 -22.37
N MET A 34 9.80 -5.94 -21.26
CA MET A 34 8.56 -5.25 -20.89
C MET A 34 8.12 -4.28 -21.99
N MET A 35 9.00 -3.36 -22.40
CA MET A 35 8.67 -2.39 -23.45
C MET A 35 8.31 -3.06 -24.78
N THR A 36 8.98 -4.16 -25.13
CA THR A 36 8.70 -4.91 -26.36
C THR A 36 7.32 -5.57 -26.30
N GLN A 37 6.96 -6.16 -25.15
CA GLN A 37 5.64 -6.75 -24.95
C GLN A 37 4.55 -5.67 -25.01
N VAL A 38 4.73 -4.53 -24.34
CA VAL A 38 3.77 -3.41 -24.40
C VAL A 38 3.59 -2.93 -25.84
N ALA A 39 4.69 -2.72 -26.58
CA ALA A 39 4.63 -2.27 -27.96
C ALA A 39 3.91 -3.25 -28.89
N ASN A 40 4.09 -4.56 -28.68
CA ASN A 40 3.50 -5.59 -29.53
C ASN A 40 2.04 -5.93 -29.20
N THR A 41 1.63 -5.76 -27.93
CA THR A 41 0.30 -6.18 -27.46
C THR A 41 -0.64 -5.02 -27.18
N GLY A 42 -0.12 -3.82 -26.99
CA GLY A 42 -0.89 -2.65 -26.54
C GLY A 42 -1.38 -2.73 -25.09
N ILE A 43 -0.99 -3.79 -24.36
CA ILE A 43 -1.42 -4.05 -22.99
C ILE A 43 -0.24 -3.83 -22.05
N SER A 44 -0.45 -3.02 -21.02
CA SER A 44 0.52 -2.81 -19.96
C SER A 44 0.61 -4.05 -19.08
N PRO A 45 1.80 -4.46 -18.60
CA PRO A 45 1.91 -5.50 -17.56
C PRO A 45 1.22 -5.10 -16.25
N PHE A 46 0.84 -3.83 -16.12
CA PHE A 46 0.09 -3.31 -14.99
C PHE A 46 -1.44 -3.35 -15.21
N ASP A 47 -1.91 -3.60 -16.43
CA ASP A 47 -3.35 -3.69 -16.71
C ASP A 47 -3.95 -4.91 -16.00
N GLY A 48 -5.02 -4.68 -15.22
CA GLY A 48 -5.68 -5.74 -14.47
C GLY A 48 -4.93 -6.26 -13.25
N LEU A 49 -3.83 -5.63 -12.82
CA LEU A 49 -3.10 -6.00 -11.59
C LEU A 49 -4.01 -6.07 -10.35
N LEU A 50 -4.98 -5.16 -10.26
CA LEU A 50 -5.95 -5.10 -9.17
C LEU A 50 -7.22 -5.94 -9.43
N LEU A 51 -7.34 -6.54 -10.61
CA LEU A 51 -8.46 -7.42 -10.97
C LEU A 51 -8.12 -8.91 -10.75
N GLY A 52 -6.84 -9.22 -10.50
CA GLY A 52 -6.39 -10.57 -10.16
C GLY A 52 -6.75 -10.98 -8.72
N PRO A 53 -6.43 -12.24 -8.32
CA PRO A 53 -6.80 -12.77 -7.01
C PRO A 53 -6.29 -11.94 -5.82
N ALA A 54 -5.14 -11.29 -5.96
CA ALA A 54 -4.60 -10.40 -4.92
C ALA A 54 -5.43 -9.12 -4.78
N GLY A 55 -5.87 -8.52 -5.89
CA GLY A 55 -6.74 -7.35 -5.87
C GLY A 55 -8.15 -7.67 -5.39
N GLN A 56 -8.67 -8.86 -5.70
CA GLN A 56 -9.93 -9.35 -5.12
C GLN A 56 -9.83 -9.48 -3.60
N ARG A 57 -8.77 -10.12 -3.07
CA ARG A 57 -8.56 -10.22 -1.62
C ARG A 57 -8.48 -8.87 -0.94
N LEU A 58 -7.76 -7.91 -1.53
CA LEU A 58 -7.69 -6.55 -1.03
C LEU A 58 -9.08 -5.87 -1.03
N SER A 59 -9.83 -6.02 -2.12
CA SER A 59 -11.18 -5.47 -2.23
C SER A 59 -12.13 -6.08 -1.18
N ASP A 60 -12.04 -7.39 -0.94
CA ASP A 60 -12.83 -8.09 0.06
C ASP A 60 -12.48 -7.62 1.48
N GLU A 61 -11.18 -7.47 1.77
CA GLU A 61 -10.70 -6.96 3.06
C GLU A 61 -11.19 -5.53 3.33
N VAL A 62 -11.07 -4.65 2.33
CA VAL A 62 -11.59 -3.27 2.41
C VAL A 62 -13.10 -3.28 2.60
N HIS A 63 -13.82 -4.12 1.85
CA HIS A 63 -15.28 -4.21 1.96
C HIS A 63 -15.73 -4.67 3.35
N LEU A 64 -15.11 -5.72 3.90
CA LEU A 64 -15.39 -6.21 5.24
C LEU A 64 -15.09 -5.16 6.31
N THR A 65 -14.00 -4.42 6.16
CA THR A 65 -13.63 -3.33 7.07
C THR A 65 -14.70 -2.23 7.03
N MET A 66 -15.12 -1.80 5.84
CA MET A 66 -16.18 -0.80 5.68
C MET A 66 -17.52 -1.26 6.28
N LEU A 67 -17.90 -2.52 6.08
CA LEU A 67 -19.10 -3.09 6.69
C LEU A 67 -19.02 -3.13 8.21
N ARG A 68 -17.84 -3.43 8.77
CA ARG A 68 -17.62 -3.43 10.21
C ARG A 68 -17.81 -2.02 10.77
N GLU A 69 -17.21 -1.01 10.17
CA GLU A 69 -17.39 0.39 10.62
C GLU A 69 -18.85 0.83 10.51
N LYS A 70 -19.54 0.49 9.42
CA LYS A 70 -20.97 0.75 9.26
C LYS A 70 -21.82 0.03 10.31
N ALA A 71 -21.43 -1.17 10.73
CA ALA A 71 -22.11 -1.91 11.79
C ALA A 71 -21.91 -1.26 13.17
N LYS A 72 -20.75 -0.62 13.43
CA LYS A 72 -20.53 0.20 14.64
C LYS A 72 -21.44 1.43 14.62
N GLU A 73 -21.47 2.15 13.48
CA GLU A 73 -22.30 3.35 13.31
C GLU A 73 -23.80 3.08 13.55
N TYR A 74 -24.32 1.94 13.08
CA TYR A 74 -25.70 1.53 13.34
C TYR A 74 -25.94 0.90 14.72
N GLY A 75 -24.90 0.76 15.55
CA GLY A 75 -24.98 0.15 16.87
C GLY A 75 -25.26 -1.36 16.85
N LEU A 76 -24.98 -2.04 15.73
CA LEU A 76 -25.11 -3.49 15.60
C LEU A 76 -23.97 -4.23 16.30
N ILE A 77 -22.80 -3.60 16.37
CA ILE A 77 -21.65 -4.05 17.17
C ILE A 77 -21.16 -2.91 18.05
N PRO A 78 -20.53 -3.20 19.20
CA PRO A 78 -19.96 -2.16 20.05
C PRO A 78 -18.93 -1.33 19.29
N ASP A 79 -19.02 -0.02 19.44
CA ASP A 79 -17.97 0.88 18.99
C ASP A 79 -16.74 0.68 19.88
N ASP A 80 -15.60 0.47 19.25
CA ASP A 80 -14.29 0.32 19.90
C ASP A 80 -13.45 1.61 19.77
N ALA A 81 -14.03 2.69 19.22
CA ALA A 81 -13.46 4.02 19.27
C ALA A 81 -13.41 4.53 20.72
N PHE A 82 -12.31 5.16 21.10
CA PHE A 82 -12.24 5.89 22.36
C PHE A 82 -12.94 7.24 22.22
N ASP A 83 -13.62 7.68 23.27
CA ASP A 83 -14.19 9.03 23.32
C ASP A 83 -13.04 10.04 23.39
N ALA A 84 -12.85 10.81 22.32
CA ALA A 84 -11.80 11.83 22.23
C ALA A 84 -11.94 12.96 23.26
N THR A 85 -13.11 13.09 23.91
CA THR A 85 -13.32 14.05 25.01
C THR A 85 -12.86 13.52 26.37
N THR A 86 -12.62 12.21 26.48
CA THR A 86 -12.03 11.56 27.66
C THR A 86 -10.83 10.72 27.21
N MET A 87 -9.68 11.37 27.02
CA MET A 87 -8.45 10.67 26.69
C MET A 87 -7.94 9.90 27.92
N PRO A 88 -7.75 8.58 27.85
CA PRO A 88 -7.19 7.81 28.96
C PRO A 88 -5.76 8.25 29.33
N ASP A 89 -5.43 8.25 30.62
CA ASP A 89 -4.13 8.72 31.14
C ASP A 89 -2.93 7.97 30.54
N ASP A 90 -3.08 6.69 30.22
CA ASP A 90 -2.05 5.86 29.58
C ASP A 90 -1.76 6.28 28.12
N VAL A 91 -2.76 6.82 27.43
CA VAL A 91 -2.61 7.38 26.08
C VAL A 91 -1.94 8.75 26.14
N LEU A 92 -2.29 9.59 27.12
CA LEU A 92 -1.65 10.88 27.36
C LEU A 92 -0.16 10.73 27.70
N GLU A 93 0.18 9.75 28.56
CA GLU A 93 1.56 9.41 28.90
C GLU A 93 2.35 8.95 27.68
N THR A 94 1.73 8.17 26.79
CA THR A 94 2.36 7.70 25.53
C THR A 94 2.63 8.85 24.55
N LEU A 95 1.76 9.86 24.52
CA LEU A 95 1.90 11.03 23.65
C LEU A 95 2.79 12.12 24.25
N GLY A 96 3.19 11.98 25.52
CA GLY A 96 4.02 12.94 26.24
C GLY A 96 3.30 14.27 26.52
N VAL A 97 1.96 14.24 26.58
CA VAL A 97 1.11 15.42 26.79
C VAL A 97 0.52 15.33 28.19
N ASP A 98 0.61 16.40 28.96
CA ASP A 98 0.01 16.46 30.30
C ASP A 98 -1.49 16.81 30.21
N ALA A 99 -2.32 16.21 31.07
CA ALA A 99 -3.77 16.46 31.08
C ALA A 99 -4.12 17.95 31.25
N SER A 100 -3.24 18.75 31.86
CA SER A 100 -3.41 20.20 32.01
C SER A 100 -3.27 20.99 30.70
N GLU A 101 -2.62 20.43 29.68
CA GLU A 101 -2.44 21.07 28.36
C GLU A 101 -3.66 20.93 27.45
N MET A 102 -4.65 20.11 27.83
CA MET A 102 -5.86 19.81 27.05
C MET A 102 -7.10 20.61 27.50
N ALA A 103 -6.99 21.46 28.53
CA ALA A 103 -8.09 22.29 29.00
C ALA A 103 -8.29 23.53 28.09
N ILE A 104 -9.35 23.52 27.28
CA ILE A 104 -9.91 24.70 26.59
C ILE A 104 -11.17 25.17 27.33
#